data_AF-A0A231P3M0-F1
#
_entry.id   AF-A0A231P3M0-F1
#
_cell.length_a   1.000
_cell.length_b   1.000
_cell.length_c   1.000
_cell.angle_alpha   90.00
_cell.angle_beta   90.00
_cell.angle_gamma   90.00
#
_symmetry.space_group_name_H-M   'P 1'
#
loop_
_entity.id
_entity.type
_entity.pdbx_description
1 polymer ?
#
loop_
_entity_poly.entity_id
_entity_poly.type
_entity_poly.pdbx_seq_one_letter_code
_entity_poly.pdbx_strand_id
1 'polypeptide(L)'
;MYLYGRLRNVSGREVTLVVVQAEELSRRCKIHQYVCEFFFCLDRKDPKNGFERLGYKGEGRVLGVSKNSRGEVSQLHLLLASKCVVRRMRRDKRIDWDEGYCRMSGALRVPRTPEYGCDLKNLLQEHRCAAVSGTPIVNISASGACLWIPDEPEIKSISGEPDILLYMIAASDSFNDLPYVFLGQKLGYMRETQANSLAVRVSFVYELDCENSSSRLNWNNIAASGSSRLRTYLRQYEVEEPEEDWQYI
;
A
#
# COMPACT_ATOMS: atom_id res chain seq x y z
N MET A 1 10.34 23.63 -12.64
CA MET A 1 8.93 23.62 -12.22
C MET A 1 8.40 22.22 -12.44
N TYR A 2 7.81 21.62 -11.41
CA TYR A 2 7.01 20.40 -11.55
C TYR A 2 5.55 20.78 -11.74
N LEU A 3 4.87 19.98 -12.57
CA LEU A 3 3.45 20.16 -12.86
C LEU A 3 2.77 18.82 -12.63
N TYR A 4 1.84 18.82 -11.69
CA TYR A 4 1.07 17.67 -11.28
C TYR A 4 -0.34 17.82 -11.81
N GLY A 5 -0.94 16.72 -12.24
CA GLY A 5 -2.23 16.79 -12.90
C GLY A 5 -2.72 15.48 -13.47
N ARG A 6 -3.75 15.58 -14.30
CA ARG A 6 -4.41 14.42 -14.91
C ARG A 6 -4.22 14.44 -16.42
N LEU A 7 -3.81 13.30 -16.98
CA LEU A 7 -3.76 13.12 -18.42
C LEU A 7 -5.19 12.96 -18.99
N ARG A 8 -5.45 13.62 -20.11
CA ARG A 8 -6.68 13.57 -20.90
C ARG A 8 -6.37 13.55 -22.39
N ASN A 9 -7.39 13.27 -23.21
CA ASN A 9 -7.31 13.31 -24.68
C ASN A 9 -6.10 12.56 -25.24
N VAL A 10 -5.94 11.30 -24.82
CA VAL A 10 -4.81 10.46 -25.20
C VAL A 10 -5.04 9.94 -26.62
N SER A 11 -4.17 10.33 -27.56
CA SER A 11 -4.16 9.83 -28.94
C SER A 11 -2.75 9.37 -29.31
N GLY A 12 -2.52 8.06 -29.27
CA GLY A 12 -1.19 7.50 -29.43
C GLY A 12 -0.24 8.00 -28.35
N ARG A 13 0.68 8.90 -28.72
CA ARG A 13 1.67 9.50 -27.82
C ARG A 13 1.37 10.97 -27.47
N GLU A 14 0.32 11.53 -28.07
CA GLU A 14 -0.11 12.88 -27.76
C GLU A 14 -1.12 12.85 -26.61
N VAL A 15 -0.87 13.68 -25.60
CA VAL A 15 -1.70 13.76 -24.39
C VAL A 15 -1.86 15.20 -23.95
N THR A 16 -2.95 15.48 -23.27
CA THR A 16 -3.16 16.77 -22.59
C THR A 16 -3.03 16.56 -21.09
N LEU A 17 -2.04 17.19 -20.45
CA LEU A 17 -1.98 17.29 -18.99
C LEU A 17 -2.85 18.46 -18.55
N VAL A 18 -3.90 18.18 -17.79
CA VAL A 18 -4.65 19.21 -17.05
C VAL A 18 -3.96 19.41 -15.71
N VAL A 19 -3.38 20.59 -15.51
CA VAL A 19 -2.61 20.94 -14.32
C VAL A 19 -3.57 21.15 -13.16
N VAL A 20 -3.27 20.48 -12.05
CA VAL A 20 -3.98 20.61 -10.77
C VAL A 20 -3.10 21.36 -9.77
N GLN A 21 -1.79 21.12 -9.82
CA GLN A 21 -0.81 21.73 -8.93
C GLN A 21 0.50 22.01 -9.68
N ALA A 22 1.15 23.10 -9.32
CA ALA A 22 2.44 23.52 -9.88
C ALA A 22 3.40 23.83 -8.73
N GLU A 23 4.65 23.37 -8.86
CA GLU A 23 5.69 23.57 -7.86
C GLU A 23 6.92 24.20 -8.52
N GLU A 24 7.36 25.34 -7.99
CA GLU A 24 8.58 25.98 -8.44
C GLU A 24 9.81 25.31 -7.82
N LEU A 25 10.75 24.94 -8.68
CA LEU A 25 12.01 24.36 -8.23
C LEU A 25 12.91 25.47 -7.68
N SER A 26 13.37 25.30 -6.45
CA SER A 26 14.31 26.22 -5.78
C SER A 26 15.70 26.29 -6.46
N ARG A 27 16.01 25.35 -7.37
CA ARG A 27 17.29 25.27 -8.09
C ARG A 27 17.17 25.72 -9.54
N ARG A 28 18.23 26.37 -10.06
CA ARG A 28 18.37 26.68 -11.50
C ARG A 28 18.52 25.38 -12.30
N CYS A 29 17.47 24.96 -13.00
CA CYS A 29 17.54 23.86 -13.95
C CYS A 29 18.03 24.35 -15.32
N LYS A 30 18.75 23.49 -16.06
CA LYS A 30 19.05 23.76 -17.48
C LYS A 30 17.74 23.71 -18.27
N ILE A 31 17.25 24.87 -18.67
CA ILE A 31 16.03 25.00 -19.45
C ILE A 31 16.32 24.57 -20.90
N HIS A 32 15.78 23.43 -21.29
CA HIS A 32 15.75 23.02 -22.69
C HIS A 32 14.39 23.42 -23.26
N GLN A 33 14.38 24.22 -24.32
CA GLN A 33 13.14 24.68 -24.93
C GLN A 33 12.31 23.47 -25.39
N TYR A 34 11.04 23.43 -24.94
CA TYR A 34 10.04 22.45 -25.35
C TYR A 34 10.31 20.99 -24.97
N VAL A 35 11.22 20.70 -24.03
CA VAL A 35 11.46 19.34 -23.51
C VAL A 35 11.03 19.26 -22.06
N CYS A 36 10.39 18.16 -21.68
CA CYS A 36 10.01 17.85 -20.31
C CYS A 36 10.34 16.39 -19.95
N GLU A 37 10.54 16.10 -18.68
CA GLU A 37 10.42 14.73 -18.18
C GLU A 37 8.99 14.51 -17.69
N PHE A 38 8.46 13.29 -17.88
CA PHE A 38 7.15 12.91 -17.41
C PHE A 38 7.24 11.66 -16.52
N PHE A 39 6.32 11.60 -15.56
CA PHE A 39 6.00 10.39 -14.82
C PHE A 39 4.49 10.29 -14.64
N PHE A 40 3.90 9.13 -14.93
CA PHE A 40 2.50 8.85 -14.60
C PHE A 40 2.31 7.39 -14.21
N CYS A 41 1.27 7.12 -13.43
CA CYS A 41 0.87 5.77 -13.07
C CYS A 41 -0.44 5.39 -13.73
N LEU A 42 -0.56 4.13 -14.16
CA LEU A 42 -1.81 3.55 -14.62
C LEU A 42 -2.09 2.26 -13.86
N ASP A 43 -3.34 2.09 -13.43
CA ASP A 43 -3.84 0.81 -12.97
C ASP A 43 -4.32 0.01 -14.18
N ARG A 44 -3.75 -1.17 -14.38
CA ARG A 44 -4.09 -2.08 -15.46
C ARG A 44 -4.70 -3.35 -14.87
N LYS A 45 -5.81 -3.79 -15.46
CA LYS A 45 -6.39 -5.09 -15.12
C LYS A 45 -5.55 -6.19 -15.76
N ASP A 46 -4.96 -7.04 -14.93
CA ASP A 46 -4.27 -8.26 -15.33
C ASP A 46 -5.20 -9.46 -15.13
N PRO A 47 -5.44 -10.30 -16.17
CA PRO A 47 -6.36 -11.43 -16.05
C PRO A 47 -5.96 -12.47 -15.00
N LYS A 48 -4.68 -12.58 -14.65
CA LYS A 48 -4.13 -13.57 -13.70
C LYS A 48 -3.89 -12.98 -12.31
N ASN A 49 -3.50 -11.71 -12.24
CA ASN A 49 -3.03 -11.04 -11.03
C ASN A 49 -3.96 -9.90 -10.57
N GLY A 50 -5.16 -9.79 -11.14
CA GLY A 50 -6.15 -8.78 -10.74
C GLY A 50 -5.81 -7.39 -11.29
N PHE A 51 -5.22 -6.52 -10.47
CA PHE A 51 -4.86 -5.16 -10.84
C PHE A 51 -3.38 -4.88 -10.56
N GLU A 52 -2.63 -4.45 -11.56
CA GLU A 52 -1.25 -3.99 -11.44
C GLU A 52 -1.19 -2.47 -11.60
N ARG A 53 -0.42 -1.79 -10.74
CA ARG A 53 -0.09 -0.37 -10.93
C ARG A 53 1.25 -0.28 -11.64
N LEU A 54 1.28 0.35 -12.81
CA LEU A 54 2.47 0.54 -13.61
C LEU A 54 2.84 2.02 -13.65
N GLY A 55 4.10 2.32 -13.36
CA GLY A 55 4.67 3.66 -13.46
C GLY A 55 5.47 3.80 -14.75
N TYR A 56 5.19 4.85 -15.49
CA TYR A 56 5.82 5.17 -16.77
C TYR A 56 6.65 6.44 -16.59
N LYS A 57 7.97 6.36 -16.80
CA LYS A 57 8.88 7.50 -16.75
C LYS A 57 9.58 7.68 -18.10
N GLY A 58 9.66 8.91 -18.59
CA GLY A 58 10.40 9.19 -19.83
C GLY A 58 10.48 10.68 -20.15
N GLU A 59 11.03 10.98 -21.32
CA GLU A 59 11.08 12.33 -21.86
C GLU A 59 9.87 12.62 -22.74
N GLY A 60 9.46 13.88 -22.82
CA GLY A 60 8.39 14.36 -23.66
C GLY A 60 8.73 15.71 -24.28
N ARG A 61 7.93 16.11 -25.26
CA ARG A 61 7.98 17.45 -25.85
C ARG A 61 6.73 18.23 -25.53
N VAL A 62 6.88 19.50 -25.19
CA VAL A 62 5.77 20.44 -25.00
C VAL A 62 5.37 20.97 -26.36
N LEU A 63 4.19 20.57 -26.84
CA LEU A 63 3.60 21.02 -28.10
C LEU A 63 2.83 22.33 -27.94
N GLY A 64 2.25 22.56 -26.76
CA GLY A 64 1.45 23.75 -26.48
C GLY A 64 1.21 23.96 -24.99
N VAL A 65 0.97 25.21 -24.61
CA VAL A 65 0.74 25.63 -23.23
C VAL A 65 -0.50 26.52 -23.20
N SER A 66 -1.47 26.17 -22.36
CA SER A 66 -2.67 26.98 -22.13
C SER A 66 -2.63 27.56 -20.73
N LYS A 67 -2.90 28.87 -20.61
CA LYS A 67 -2.89 29.58 -19.32
C LYS A 67 -4.31 29.94 -18.89
N ASN A 68 -4.54 29.97 -17.57
CA ASN A 68 -5.80 30.46 -17.02
C ASN A 68 -5.84 32.01 -17.05
N SER A 69 -6.95 32.59 -16.58
CA SER A 69 -7.14 34.04 -16.50
C SER A 69 -6.15 34.75 -15.57
N ARG A 70 -5.49 34.02 -14.66
CA ARG A 70 -4.43 34.51 -13.77
C ARG A 70 -3.04 34.40 -14.40
N GLY A 71 -2.93 33.87 -15.61
CA GLY A 71 -1.65 33.68 -16.31
C GLY A 71 -0.87 32.42 -15.90
N GLU A 72 -1.44 31.57 -15.03
CA GLU A 72 -0.85 30.31 -14.57
C GLU A 72 -1.07 29.20 -15.60
N VAL A 73 -0.15 28.25 -15.69
CA VAL A 73 -0.28 27.11 -16.61
C VAL A 73 -1.43 26.22 -16.17
N SER A 74 -2.45 26.12 -17.02
CA SER A 74 -3.64 25.31 -16.77
C SER A 74 -3.63 23.98 -17.52
N GLN A 75 -3.02 23.96 -18.71
CA GLN A 75 -2.89 22.75 -19.52
C GLN A 75 -1.57 22.73 -20.29
N LEU A 76 -1.04 21.52 -20.49
CA LEU A 76 0.07 21.25 -21.40
C LEU A 76 -0.36 20.21 -22.44
N HIS A 77 -0.12 20.52 -23.71
CA HIS A 77 -0.18 19.54 -24.78
C HIS A 77 1.21 18.92 -24.95
N LEU A 78 1.31 17.61 -24.78
CA LEU A 78 2.56 16.89 -24.69
C LEU A 78 2.64 15.78 -25.75
N LEU A 79 3.82 15.61 -26.33
CA LEU A 79 4.19 14.43 -27.10
C LEU A 79 5.13 13.57 -26.27
N LEU A 80 4.65 12.41 -25.81
CA LEU A 80 5.44 11.47 -25.03
C LEU A 80 6.44 10.72 -25.92
N ALA A 81 7.64 10.42 -25.40
CA ALA A 81 8.59 9.57 -26.10
C ALA A 81 7.99 8.18 -26.38
N SER A 82 8.41 7.58 -27.50
CA SER A 82 8.02 6.21 -27.87
C SER A 82 8.66 5.14 -26.98
N LYS A 83 9.79 5.47 -26.33
CA LYS A 83 10.46 4.63 -25.35
C LYS A 83 10.35 5.29 -23.98
N CYS A 84 9.88 4.53 -23.01
CA CYS A 84 9.82 4.94 -21.61
C CYS A 84 10.23 3.78 -20.72
N VAL A 85 10.67 4.10 -19.52
CA VAL A 85 10.92 3.12 -18.46
C VAL A 85 9.59 2.78 -17.82
N VAL A 86 9.25 1.50 -17.83
CA VAL A 86 8.06 0.97 -17.16
C VAL A 86 8.50 0.18 -15.94
N ARG A 87 7.94 0.51 -14.78
CA ARG A 87 8.18 -0.23 -13.53
C ARG A 87 6.88 -0.56 -12.84
N ARG A 88 6.84 -1.70 -12.16
CA ARG A 88 5.72 -2.03 -11.27
C ARG A 88 5.78 -1.12 -10.04
N MET A 89 4.69 -0.42 -9.79
CA MET A 89 4.53 0.47 -8.66
C MET A 89 3.75 -0.22 -7.55
N ARG A 90 3.94 0.26 -6.31
CA ARG A 90 3.07 -0.14 -5.21
C ARG A 90 1.66 0.40 -5.47
N ARG A 91 0.66 -0.46 -5.33
CA ARG A 91 -0.74 -0.10 -5.54
C ARG A 91 -1.31 0.61 -4.32
N ASP A 92 -1.08 0.03 -3.15
CA ASP A 92 -1.60 0.52 -1.88
C ASP A 92 -0.53 1.30 -1.13
N LYS A 93 -0.89 2.50 -0.64
CA LYS A 93 -0.03 3.30 0.22
C LYS A 93 0.24 2.54 1.52
N ARG A 94 1.46 2.67 2.04
CA ARG A 94 1.82 2.17 3.37
C ARG A 94 1.66 3.30 4.36
N ILE A 95 1.07 2.99 5.49
CA ILE A 95 0.89 3.91 6.59
C ILE A 95 1.76 3.38 7.73
N ASP A 96 2.64 4.24 8.23
CA ASP A 96 3.34 3.97 9.48
C ASP A 96 2.34 3.94 10.62
N TRP A 97 2.46 2.91 11.46
CA TRP A 97 1.39 2.59 12.37
C TRP A 97 1.50 3.37 13.67
N ASP A 98 0.39 3.99 14.05
CA ASP A 98 0.21 4.62 15.36
C ASP A 98 -0.64 3.71 16.26
N GLU A 99 -0.31 3.66 17.56
CA GLU A 99 -1.04 2.83 18.53
C GLU A 99 -2.52 3.25 18.64
N GLY A 100 -2.84 4.52 18.41
CA GLY A 100 -4.20 5.05 18.40
C GLY A 100 -5.05 4.58 17.23
N TYR A 101 -4.48 3.94 16.20
CA TYR A 101 -5.24 3.42 15.05
C TYR A 101 -5.92 2.09 15.34
N CYS A 102 -5.68 1.45 16.47
CA CYS A 102 -6.43 0.26 16.87
C CYS A 102 -6.56 0.17 18.37
N ARG A 103 -7.73 -0.26 18.85
CA ARG A 103 -7.89 -0.58 20.28
C ARG A 103 -7.13 -1.84 20.68
N MET A 104 -6.86 -2.72 19.72
CA MET A 104 -6.12 -3.95 19.94
C MET A 104 -5.59 -4.49 18.61
N SER A 105 -4.39 -5.06 18.66
CA SER A 105 -3.78 -5.80 17.57
C SER A 105 -2.94 -6.96 18.11
N GLY A 106 -2.59 -7.91 17.25
CA GLY A 106 -1.71 -9.02 17.58
C GLY A 106 -1.23 -9.74 16.33
N ALA A 107 -0.01 -10.29 16.39
CA ALA A 107 0.60 -10.99 15.28
C ALA A 107 1.27 -12.26 15.80
N LEU A 108 1.00 -13.39 15.16
CA LEU A 108 1.54 -14.68 15.56
C LEU A 108 1.76 -15.60 14.37
N ARG A 109 2.63 -16.58 14.56
CA ARG A 109 2.78 -17.68 13.61
C ARG A 109 1.67 -18.70 13.81
N VAL A 110 1.04 -19.11 12.73
CA VAL A 110 0.09 -20.21 12.68
C VAL A 110 0.55 -21.24 11.65
N PRO A 111 1.00 -22.43 12.06
CA PRO A 111 1.57 -23.41 11.15
C PRO A 111 0.53 -23.97 10.16
N ARG A 112 -0.77 -23.81 10.46
CA ARG A 112 -1.88 -24.16 9.58
C ARG A 112 -2.94 -23.08 9.65
N THR A 113 -3.58 -22.83 8.52
CA THR A 113 -4.75 -21.96 8.44
C THR A 113 -5.87 -22.50 9.33
N PRO A 114 -6.41 -21.72 10.28
CA PRO A 114 -7.52 -22.16 11.11
C PRO A 114 -8.78 -22.38 10.25
N GLU A 115 -9.41 -23.56 10.39
CA GLU A 115 -10.63 -23.90 9.65
C GLU A 115 -11.91 -23.63 10.45
N TYR A 116 -11.83 -23.67 11.79
CA TYR A 116 -12.98 -23.56 12.68
C TYR A 116 -12.84 -22.39 13.66
N GLY A 117 -13.98 -21.80 14.01
CA GLY A 117 -14.00 -20.63 14.91
C GLY A 117 -13.46 -20.92 16.31
N CYS A 118 -13.64 -22.15 16.82
CA CYS A 118 -13.06 -22.56 18.10
C CYS A 118 -11.54 -22.55 18.08
N ASP A 119 -10.92 -23.00 17.00
CA ASP A 119 -9.47 -23.08 16.86
C ASP A 119 -8.87 -21.68 16.85
N LEU A 120 -9.44 -20.79 16.03
CA LEU A 120 -9.03 -19.39 15.99
C LEU A 120 -9.23 -18.71 17.35
N LYS A 121 -10.35 -18.95 18.03
CA LYS A 121 -10.60 -18.38 19.35
C LYS A 121 -9.55 -18.83 20.37
N ASN A 122 -9.22 -20.12 20.40
CA ASN A 122 -8.22 -20.67 21.32
C ASN A 122 -6.83 -20.07 21.03
N LEU A 123 -6.42 -20.04 19.76
CA LEU A 123 -5.15 -19.43 19.32
C LEU A 123 -5.03 -17.97 19.74
N LEU A 124 -6.08 -17.18 19.54
CA LEU A 124 -6.10 -15.76 19.92
C LEU A 124 -6.09 -15.57 21.45
N GLN A 125 -6.74 -16.46 22.19
CA GLN A 125 -6.76 -16.41 23.66
C GLN A 125 -5.39 -16.75 24.24
N GLU A 126 -4.75 -17.81 23.75
CA GLU A 126 -3.39 -18.20 24.15
C GLU A 126 -2.39 -17.07 23.86
N HIS A 127 -2.45 -16.49 22.65
CA HIS A 127 -1.61 -15.37 22.28
C HIS A 127 -1.81 -14.16 23.20
N ARG A 128 -3.06 -13.79 23.51
CA ARG A 128 -3.35 -12.66 24.43
C ARG A 128 -2.79 -12.87 25.83
N CYS A 129 -2.74 -14.10 26.32
CA CYS A 129 -2.16 -14.41 27.63
C CYS A 129 -0.63 -14.27 27.65
N ALA A 130 0.03 -14.39 26.48
CA ALA A 130 1.49 -14.33 26.34
C ALA A 130 2.00 -12.98 25.80
N ALA A 131 1.13 -12.18 25.18
CA ALA A 131 1.53 -10.97 24.46
C ALA A 131 2.04 -9.85 25.40
N VAL A 132 3.11 -9.20 24.98
CA VAL A 132 3.66 -7.99 25.61
C VAL A 132 2.84 -6.77 25.16
N SER A 133 2.74 -5.74 26.02
CA SER A 133 2.03 -4.49 25.72
C SER A 133 2.54 -3.80 24.46
N GLY A 134 1.63 -3.29 23.63
CA GLY A 134 1.92 -2.52 22.42
C GLY A 134 1.31 -3.13 21.17
N THR A 135 1.44 -2.44 20.03
CA THR A 135 1.03 -2.95 18.72
C THR A 135 2.19 -3.69 18.05
N PRO A 136 1.97 -4.87 17.44
CA PRO A 136 3.01 -5.52 16.64
C PRO A 136 3.12 -4.91 15.25
N ILE A 137 2.30 -3.92 14.88
CA ILE A 137 2.29 -3.37 13.52
C ILE A 137 3.31 -2.23 13.44
N VAL A 138 4.26 -2.34 12.53
CA VAL A 138 5.22 -1.26 12.21
C VAL A 138 4.63 -0.34 11.15
N ASN A 139 4.19 -0.93 10.04
CA ASN A 139 3.45 -0.25 8.98
C ASN A 139 2.54 -1.25 8.28
N ILE A 140 1.50 -0.75 7.63
CA ILE A 140 0.49 -1.57 6.97
C ILE A 140 0.01 -0.93 5.67
N SER A 141 -0.38 -1.76 4.72
CA SER A 141 -1.18 -1.41 3.55
C SER A 141 -2.32 -2.40 3.39
N ALA A 142 -3.21 -2.15 2.44
CA ALA A 142 -4.31 -3.08 2.13
C ALA A 142 -3.85 -4.48 1.69
N SER A 143 -2.58 -4.64 1.26
CA SER A 143 -2.05 -5.89 0.71
C SER A 143 -0.99 -6.56 1.60
N GLY A 144 -0.61 -5.96 2.72
CA GLY A 144 0.44 -6.51 3.57
C GLY A 144 0.85 -5.60 4.70
N ALA A 145 1.77 -6.07 5.53
CA ALA A 145 2.26 -5.33 6.68
C ALA A 145 3.74 -5.60 6.93
N CYS A 146 4.34 -4.76 7.76
CA CYS A 146 5.54 -5.09 8.49
C CYS A 146 5.18 -5.24 9.96
N LEU A 147 5.54 -6.39 10.55
CA LEU A 147 5.10 -6.80 11.89
C LEU A 147 6.29 -7.14 12.78
N TRP A 148 6.25 -6.74 14.04
CA TRP A 148 7.09 -7.31 15.09
C TRP A 148 6.60 -8.70 15.43
N ILE A 149 7.47 -9.69 15.24
CA ILE A 149 7.20 -11.10 15.58
C ILE A 149 8.35 -11.60 16.46
N PRO A 150 8.08 -12.39 17.52
CA PRO A 150 9.12 -12.99 18.34
C PRO A 150 10.20 -13.70 17.52
N ASP A 151 11.46 -13.54 17.94
CA ASP A 151 12.63 -14.11 17.25
C ASP A 151 12.73 -15.62 17.47
N GLU A 152 11.91 -16.38 16.75
CA GLU A 152 11.87 -17.84 16.78
C GLU A 152 12.60 -18.46 15.57
N PRO A 153 13.25 -19.63 15.69
CA PRO A 153 13.94 -20.30 14.59
C PRO A 153 13.06 -20.51 13.34
N GLU A 154 11.79 -20.84 13.55
CA GLU A 154 10.78 -21.06 12.51
C GLU A 154 10.48 -19.76 11.76
N ILE A 155 10.52 -18.63 12.47
CA ILE A 155 10.37 -17.30 11.90
C ILE A 155 11.58 -16.91 11.07
N LYS A 156 12.75 -17.55 11.15
CA LYS A 156 13.91 -17.22 10.31
C LYS A 156 13.85 -17.84 8.90
N SER A 157 13.13 -18.95 8.73
CA SER A 157 13.04 -19.68 7.47
C SER A 157 11.89 -19.20 6.59
N ILE A 158 12.12 -18.79 5.35
CA ILE A 158 11.04 -18.37 4.45
C ILE A 158 10.12 -19.56 4.17
N SER A 159 8.87 -19.43 4.64
CA SER A 159 7.79 -20.35 4.34
C SER A 159 7.16 -19.95 3.00
N GLY A 160 6.92 -20.93 2.13
CA GLY A 160 6.08 -20.74 0.94
C GLY A 160 4.60 -20.57 1.29
N GLU A 161 4.23 -20.91 2.52
CA GLU A 161 2.85 -20.93 3.01
C GLU A 161 2.47 -19.64 3.77
N PRO A 162 1.19 -19.25 3.77
CA PRO A 162 0.69 -18.14 4.57
C PRO A 162 0.54 -18.58 6.04
N ASP A 163 1.63 -18.45 6.81
CA ASP A 163 1.73 -18.91 8.19
C ASP A 163 1.83 -17.78 9.22
N ILE A 164 1.64 -16.52 8.81
CA ILE A 164 1.59 -15.37 9.73
C ILE A 164 0.17 -14.84 9.82
N LEU A 165 -0.42 -14.88 11.02
CA LEU A 165 -1.73 -14.31 11.31
C LEU A 165 -1.57 -12.92 11.92
N LEU A 166 -2.22 -11.93 11.32
CA LEU A 166 -2.42 -10.61 11.90
C LEU A 166 -3.89 -10.46 12.27
N TYR A 167 -4.19 -9.99 13.48
CA TYR A 167 -5.51 -9.49 13.82
C TYR A 167 -5.43 -8.07 14.36
N MET A 168 -6.45 -7.26 14.06
CA MET A 168 -6.62 -5.93 14.62
C MET A 168 -8.09 -5.59 14.77
N ILE A 169 -8.40 -4.77 15.76
CA ILE A 169 -9.71 -4.14 15.90
C ILE A 169 -9.53 -2.64 15.81
N ALA A 170 -10.24 -2.03 14.86
CA ALA A 170 -10.21 -0.60 14.63
C ALA A 170 -10.45 0.20 15.92
N ALA A 171 -9.81 1.35 16.01
CA ALA A 171 -10.17 2.37 16.99
C ALA A 171 -11.40 3.10 16.45
N SER A 172 -12.58 2.56 16.74
CA SER A 172 -13.84 3.22 16.42
C SER A 172 -14.78 3.14 17.63
N ASP A 173 -15.70 4.09 17.70
CA ASP A 173 -16.75 4.13 18.72
C ASP A 173 -17.85 3.09 18.47
N SER A 174 -17.81 2.40 17.32
CA SER A 174 -18.76 1.36 16.93
C SER A 174 -18.34 0.01 17.51
N PHE A 175 -19.15 -0.51 18.44
CA PHE A 175 -18.99 -1.87 18.97
C PHE A 175 -19.21 -2.98 17.91
N ASN A 176 -19.79 -2.63 16.75
CA ASN A 176 -20.11 -3.57 15.68
C ASN A 176 -18.98 -3.71 14.64
N ASP A 177 -17.86 -3.01 14.81
CA ASP A 177 -16.77 -3.11 13.86
C ASP A 177 -16.12 -4.49 13.95
N LEU A 178 -16.29 -5.25 12.88
CA LEU A 178 -15.72 -6.58 12.74
C LEU A 178 -14.20 -6.50 12.77
N PRO A 179 -13.54 -7.46 13.43
CA PRO A 179 -12.09 -7.50 13.45
C PRO A 179 -11.55 -7.69 12.03
N TYR A 180 -10.39 -7.10 11.77
CA TYR A 180 -9.59 -7.47 10.63
C TYR A 180 -8.71 -8.65 11.03
N VAL A 181 -8.80 -9.73 10.28
CA VAL A 181 -7.97 -10.93 10.50
C VAL A 181 -7.42 -11.36 9.15
N PHE A 182 -6.09 -11.43 9.06
CA PHE A 182 -5.38 -11.74 7.84
C PHE A 182 -4.44 -12.91 8.06
N LEU A 183 -4.32 -13.75 7.03
CA LEU A 183 -3.22 -14.69 6.90
C LEU A 183 -2.30 -14.21 5.80
N GLY A 184 -1.02 -14.14 6.11
CA GLY A 184 -0.02 -13.62 5.21
C GLY A 184 1.18 -14.52 5.08
N GLN A 185 1.79 -14.43 3.91
CA GLN A 185 3.04 -15.07 3.58
C GLN A 185 4.19 -14.13 3.92
N LYS A 186 5.20 -14.68 4.59
CA LYS A 186 6.44 -13.96 4.86
C LYS A 186 7.23 -13.70 3.57
N LEU A 187 7.67 -12.46 3.39
CA LEU A 187 8.52 -12.02 2.28
C LEU A 187 9.98 -11.79 2.69
N GLY A 188 10.25 -11.59 3.98
CA GLY A 188 11.59 -11.31 4.51
C GLY A 188 11.53 -10.46 5.78
N TYR A 189 12.64 -9.80 6.12
CA TYR A 189 12.76 -8.97 7.32
C TYR A 189 13.26 -7.57 6.97
N MET A 190 12.96 -6.59 7.83
CA MET A 190 13.73 -5.35 7.89
C MET A 190 15.01 -5.57 8.70
N ARG A 191 15.95 -4.64 8.60
CA ARG A 191 17.20 -4.69 9.38
C ARG A 191 16.96 -4.37 10.86
N GLU A 192 15.85 -3.72 11.17
CA GLU A 192 15.48 -3.31 12.52
C GLU A 192 15.05 -4.51 13.36
N THR A 193 15.56 -4.55 14.59
CA THR A 193 15.16 -5.50 15.63
C THR A 193 14.75 -4.70 16.85
N GLN A 194 13.74 -5.20 17.57
CA GLN A 194 13.26 -4.59 18.81
C GLN A 194 13.24 -5.65 19.90
N ALA A 195 14.12 -5.51 20.88
CA ALA A 195 14.34 -6.49 21.94
C ALA A 195 14.53 -7.91 21.35
N ASN A 196 13.58 -8.82 21.61
CA ASN A 196 13.58 -10.20 21.11
C ASN A 196 12.61 -10.41 19.93
N SER A 197 12.36 -9.37 19.13
CA SER A 197 11.45 -9.43 17.98
C SER A 197 12.13 -8.98 16.69
N LEU A 198 11.70 -9.59 15.58
CA LEU A 198 12.11 -9.26 14.23
C LEU A 198 11.00 -8.47 13.52
N ALA A 199 11.38 -7.47 12.72
CA ALA A 199 10.45 -6.78 11.83
C ALA A 199 10.23 -7.62 10.56
N VAL A 200 9.19 -8.45 10.55
CA VAL A 200 8.83 -9.37 9.47
C VAL A 200 7.95 -8.68 8.44
N ARG A 201 8.36 -8.72 7.16
CA ARG A 201 7.55 -8.26 6.02
C ARG A 201 6.61 -9.37 5.59
N VAL A 202 5.33 -9.04 5.52
CA VAL A 202 4.25 -9.99 5.25
C VAL A 202 3.39 -9.48 4.09
N SER A 203 3.11 -10.36 3.12
CA SER A 203 2.07 -10.15 2.10
C SER A 203 0.80 -10.84 2.53
N PHE A 204 -0.33 -10.14 2.59
CA PHE A 204 -1.60 -10.79 2.91
C PHE A 204 -2.06 -11.66 1.74
N VAL A 205 -2.47 -12.88 2.06
CA VAL A 205 -2.99 -13.87 1.11
C VAL A 205 -4.48 -14.07 1.34
N TYR A 206 -4.90 -14.17 2.60
CA TYR A 206 -6.30 -14.34 2.97
C TYR A 206 -6.77 -13.29 3.97
N GLU A 207 -8.04 -12.89 3.85
CA GLU A 207 -8.78 -12.10 4.82
C GLU A 207 -9.96 -12.92 5.34
N LEU A 208 -10.18 -12.92 6.65
CA LEU A 208 -11.31 -13.61 7.26
C LEU A 208 -12.61 -12.85 6.98
N ASP A 209 -13.58 -13.55 6.41
CA ASP A 209 -14.96 -13.09 6.30
C ASP A 209 -15.69 -13.33 7.62
N CYS A 210 -15.62 -12.35 8.52
CA CYS A 210 -16.23 -12.45 9.84
C CYS A 210 -17.77 -12.47 9.80
N GLU A 211 -18.39 -11.98 8.73
CA GLU A 211 -19.86 -11.95 8.60
C GLU A 211 -20.41 -13.34 8.26
N ASN A 212 -19.73 -14.03 7.35
CA ASN A 212 -20.17 -15.35 6.86
C ASN A 212 -19.50 -16.52 7.61
N SER A 213 -18.64 -16.24 8.59
CA SER A 213 -18.03 -17.27 9.43
C SER A 213 -18.95 -17.60 10.61
N SER A 214 -19.49 -18.81 10.60
CA SER A 214 -20.29 -19.36 11.72
C SER A 214 -19.44 -20.34 12.53
N SER A 215 -19.63 -21.65 12.34
CA SER A 215 -18.78 -22.69 12.93
C SER A 215 -17.48 -22.91 12.14
N ARG A 216 -17.58 -22.86 10.80
CA ARG A 216 -16.44 -22.86 9.88
C ARG A 216 -16.06 -21.44 9.49
N LEU A 217 -14.76 -21.20 9.40
CA LEU A 217 -14.18 -19.94 8.98
C LEU A 217 -14.16 -19.85 7.47
N ASN A 218 -14.55 -18.69 6.94
CA ASN A 218 -14.47 -18.40 5.51
C ASN A 218 -13.34 -17.41 5.24
N TRP A 219 -12.39 -17.80 4.39
CA TRP A 219 -11.19 -17.04 4.08
C TRP A 219 -11.24 -16.56 2.63
N ASN A 220 -11.32 -15.26 2.43
CA ASN A 220 -11.32 -14.63 1.11
C ASN A 220 -9.88 -14.49 0.61
N ASN A 221 -9.60 -14.99 -0.60
CA ASN A 221 -8.29 -14.78 -1.24
C ASN A 221 -8.15 -13.33 -1.71
N ILE A 222 -7.18 -12.63 -1.12
CA ILE A 222 -6.88 -11.22 -1.40
C ILE A 222 -5.45 -11.00 -1.92
N ALA A 223 -4.72 -12.07 -2.25
CA ALA A 223 -3.31 -11.98 -2.66
C ALA A 223 -3.07 -11.05 -3.86
N ALA A 224 -4.01 -11.01 -4.80
CA ALA A 224 -3.95 -10.18 -6.01
C ALA A 224 -4.47 -8.75 -5.79
N SER A 225 -5.47 -8.58 -4.93
CA SER A 225 -6.30 -7.37 -4.88
C SER A 225 -6.12 -6.54 -3.61
N GLY A 226 -5.57 -7.12 -2.53
CA GLY A 226 -5.59 -6.57 -1.19
C GLY A 226 -7.00 -6.45 -0.60
N SER A 227 -7.10 -6.23 0.70
CA SER A 227 -8.38 -6.02 1.40
C SER A 227 -8.99 -4.67 1.06
N SER A 228 -10.19 -4.69 0.50
CA SER A 228 -10.96 -3.47 0.23
C SER A 228 -11.47 -2.81 1.50
N ARG A 229 -11.76 -3.61 2.53
CA ARG A 229 -12.20 -3.12 3.85
C ARG A 229 -11.08 -2.37 4.53
N LEU A 230 -9.89 -2.99 4.61
CA LEU A 230 -8.70 -2.36 5.18
C LEU A 230 -8.29 -1.13 4.38
N ARG A 231 -8.34 -1.16 3.05
CA ARG A 231 -8.07 0.03 2.23
C ARG A 231 -8.97 1.20 2.60
N THR A 232 -10.26 0.95 2.79
CA THR A 232 -11.22 2.00 3.15
C THR A 232 -10.91 2.57 4.52
N TYR A 233 -10.56 1.70 5.47
CA TYR A 233 -10.14 2.09 6.81
C TYR A 233 -8.86 2.94 6.79
N LEU A 234 -7.83 2.50 6.08
CA LEU A 234 -6.54 3.16 6.04
C LEU A 234 -6.61 4.55 5.42
N ARG A 235 -7.52 4.80 4.47
CA ARG A 235 -7.71 6.12 3.83
C ARG A 235 -7.95 7.27 4.80
N GLN A 236 -8.50 7.02 5.98
CA GLN A 236 -8.72 8.08 6.97
C GLN A 236 -7.44 8.53 7.69
N TYR A 237 -6.39 7.70 7.64
CA TYR A 237 -5.07 7.96 8.21
C TYR A 237 -4.02 8.19 7.13
N GLU A 238 -4.43 8.15 5.86
CA GLU A 238 -3.64 8.75 4.81
C GLU A 238 -3.62 10.23 5.14
N VAL A 239 -2.57 10.66 5.85
CA VAL A 239 -2.19 12.06 5.88
C VAL A 239 -2.16 12.47 4.41
N GLU A 240 -2.89 13.54 4.06
CA GLU A 240 -2.60 14.30 2.85
C GLU A 240 -1.15 14.73 2.99
N GLU A 241 -0.23 13.85 2.62
CA GLU A 241 1.14 14.23 2.40
C GLU A 241 1.05 15.30 1.32
N PRO A 242 1.57 16.51 1.57
CA PRO A 242 2.00 17.31 0.43
C PRO A 242 2.92 16.39 -0.37
N GLU A 243 2.57 16.14 -1.63
CA GLU A 243 3.20 15.18 -2.53
C GLU A 243 4.69 15.01 -2.18
N GLU A 244 5.08 13.83 -1.70
CA GLU A 244 6.46 13.55 -1.25
C GLU A 244 7.48 14.14 -2.24
N ASP A 245 8.29 15.06 -1.70
CA ASP A 245 9.50 15.61 -2.28
C ASP A 245 10.32 14.49 -2.96
N TRP A 246 10.36 14.48 -4.29
CA TRP A 246 11.26 13.63 -5.08
C TRP A 246 12.72 14.09 -4.98
N GLN A 247 13.18 14.48 -3.79
CA GLN A 247 14.58 14.74 -3.52
C GLN A 247 15.25 13.41 -3.15
N TYR A 248 16.36 13.13 -3.84
CA TYR A 248 17.14 11.88 -3.85
C TYR A 248 16.65 10.81 -4.82
N ILE A 249 16.93 11.02 -6.12
CA ILE A 249 17.88 10.24 -6.93
C ILE A 249 18.44 11.18 -8.01
#